data_AF-A0A9E7D2E3-F1
#
_entry.id   AF-A0A9E7D2E3-F1
#
_cell.length_a   1.000
_cell.length_b   1.000
_cell.length_c   1.000
_cell.angle_alpha   90.00
_cell.angle_beta   90.00
_cell.angle_gamma   90.00
#
_symmetry.space_group_name_H-M   'P 1'
#
loop_
_entity.id
_entity.type
_entity.pdbx_description
1 polymer ?
#
loop_
_entity_poly.entity_id
_entity_poly.type
_entity_poly.pdbx_seq_one_letter_code
_entity_poly.pdbx_strand_id
1 'polypeptide(L)'
;MKKNIYILFLLISIITYSQVQPSPLIDGYFTICKSDPPSSPRVSQVYYDCEDLKYYQWTGTEWIGLEGIEFIDGNGTTFNTNKYDLGGDISSDVVFNVSNNSSFVLTGESNYIFSPGSFSATTSNINLNATSGPTTIQGISTTLLGNNDFIINAPTSFRLNTPDVINTIAQDDYVLTLTDATNGVADFKPIISSSGLEAIDEGNGYGWRLINRDANNYGNIGLDAIDLSTSTVTSSVLGATGLRSFATSWNNEASGMNSASVGGAGGRALADRSGTFAGSTLIALAARSVAVGGQTNTASGVESGVYSGNNNASSGADAIVIGGNTNSASGNQSGVYSGLDNNANSNLSVILGGRGNTTFNLSETLVGYYSTTSSLGSQTTHEDANRVFNVGIGLFDGVPVERKDGLSVFHDGRVLAPELDISEIDLDPKSLTTNEWVQNEIDNSTLLYETGTFSGNFADSGGGVTYSSTCDCTYSRIGNQVTINIRISGVTSSGTPSGQLRLINLPYSAASTSSAYVSTFALGANAPDFYVVSAQISSDNIIFYYKNAFNNVLGSPVMPAFEVASSGTTTITTTYITNE
;
A
#
# COMPACT_ATOMS: atom_id res chain seq x y z
N MET A 1 56.74 -20.75 38.25
CA MET A 1 57.08 -21.85 39.19
C MET A 1 57.18 -23.13 38.37
N LYS A 2 58.27 -23.92 38.34
CA LYS A 2 59.57 -23.93 39.04
C LYS A 2 60.69 -24.44 38.09
N LYS A 3 61.91 -23.90 38.22
CA LYS A 3 63.28 -24.48 38.01
C LYS A 3 63.57 -25.30 36.72
N ASN A 4 64.56 -25.01 35.86
CA ASN A 4 66.01 -24.72 36.00
C ASN A 4 66.88 -25.80 36.67
N ILE A 5 68.12 -25.96 36.12
CA ILE A 5 69.28 -26.80 36.51
C ILE A 5 69.34 -28.15 35.76
N TYR A 6 70.21 -28.34 34.75
CA TYR A 6 71.69 -28.45 34.70
C TYR A 6 72.26 -29.81 35.15
N ILE A 7 72.91 -30.48 34.18
CA ILE A 7 74.11 -31.34 34.27
C ILE A 7 74.12 -32.49 35.29
N LEU A 8 74.26 -33.71 34.76
CA LEU A 8 75.00 -34.78 35.42
C LEU A 8 76.03 -35.40 34.45
N PHE A 9 77.29 -35.00 34.65
CA PHE A 9 78.57 -35.64 34.28
C PHE A 9 78.84 -36.10 32.81
N LEU A 10 80.00 -35.91 32.17
CA LEU A 10 81.27 -35.16 32.31
C LEU A 10 82.40 -36.07 31.74
N LEU A 11 83.19 -35.54 30.79
CA LEU A 11 84.46 -36.07 30.23
C LEU A 11 84.39 -37.47 29.54
N ILE A 12 84.75 -37.65 28.25
CA ILE A 12 85.97 -37.26 27.50
C ILE A 12 87.25 -37.98 27.98
N SER A 13 87.74 -38.89 27.14
CA SER A 13 89.11 -39.44 27.09
C SER A 13 89.30 -40.03 25.68
N ILE A 14 89.66 -39.23 24.67
CA ILE A 14 91.01 -38.78 24.27
C ILE A 14 91.72 -39.75 23.29
N ILE A 15 91.64 -39.36 22.00
CA ILE A 15 92.67 -39.29 20.94
C ILE A 15 93.51 -40.53 20.55
N THR A 16 93.66 -40.68 19.22
CA THR A 16 94.59 -41.48 18.37
C THR A 16 94.12 -42.88 17.95
N TYR A 17 94.38 -43.38 16.73
CA TYR A 17 94.58 -42.88 15.35
C TYR A 17 95.05 -44.13 14.57
N SER A 18 94.27 -44.68 13.65
CA SER A 18 94.74 -45.64 12.63
C SER A 18 93.72 -45.83 11.49
N GLN A 19 93.85 -45.01 10.45
CA GLN A 19 93.85 -45.40 9.01
C GLN A 19 93.53 -46.91 8.75
N VAL A 20 92.46 -47.35 8.06
CA VAL A 20 92.21 -47.40 6.58
C VAL A 20 90.95 -48.29 6.38
N GLN A 21 89.96 -48.14 5.46
CA GLN A 21 89.46 -47.06 4.58
C GLN A 21 88.14 -46.47 5.16
N PRO A 22 87.35 -45.65 4.43
CA PRO A 22 86.32 -46.15 3.50
C PRO A 22 86.22 -45.39 2.16
N SER A 23 85.39 -45.92 1.24
CA SER A 23 84.99 -45.35 -0.06
C SER A 23 84.52 -43.88 0.01
N PRO A 24 84.77 -43.06 -1.03
CA PRO A 24 84.60 -41.61 -0.98
C PRO A 24 83.14 -41.17 -1.09
N LEU A 25 82.48 -41.02 0.06
CA LEU A 25 81.37 -40.08 0.18
C LEU A 25 81.98 -38.66 0.28
N ILE A 26 81.80 -37.85 -0.76
CA ILE A 26 82.25 -36.45 -0.76
C ILE A 26 81.26 -35.62 0.06
N ASP A 27 81.67 -35.25 1.28
CA ASP A 27 80.91 -34.39 2.17
C ASP A 27 81.39 -32.93 1.97
N GLY A 28 80.57 -32.10 1.32
CA GLY A 28 80.97 -30.79 0.82
C GLY A 28 79.84 -29.76 0.79
N TYR A 29 80.11 -28.57 1.35
CA TYR A 29 79.15 -27.46 1.36
C TYR A 29 78.97 -26.88 -0.04
N PHE A 30 77.75 -26.99 -0.60
CA PHE A 30 77.38 -26.33 -1.84
C PHE A 30 77.56 -24.81 -1.73
N THR A 31 78.29 -24.24 -2.69
CA THR A 31 78.53 -22.78 -2.76
C THR A 31 77.66 -22.15 -3.85
N ILE A 32 77.13 -20.97 -3.56
CA ILE A 32 76.32 -20.15 -4.47
C ILE A 32 77.14 -19.80 -5.73
N CYS A 33 76.48 -19.77 -6.88
CA CYS A 33 76.99 -19.44 -8.22
C CYS A 33 78.10 -18.37 -8.24
N LYS A 34 79.19 -18.62 -8.97
CA LYS A 34 80.28 -17.65 -9.23
C LYS A 34 80.71 -17.67 -10.70
N SER A 35 81.16 -16.52 -11.21
CA SER A 35 81.73 -16.36 -12.57
C SER A 35 83.21 -16.76 -12.67
N ASP A 36 83.91 -16.89 -11.53
CA ASP A 36 85.36 -17.13 -11.50
C ASP A 36 85.71 -18.22 -10.46
N PRO A 37 86.67 -19.10 -10.76
CA PRO A 37 87.10 -20.15 -9.84
C PRO A 37 87.75 -19.59 -8.56
N PRO A 38 87.52 -20.20 -7.39
CA PRO A 38 88.20 -19.82 -6.15
C PRO A 38 89.73 -19.83 -6.27
N SER A 39 90.39 -18.73 -5.85
CA SER A 39 91.83 -18.49 -6.03
C SER A 39 92.75 -19.30 -5.10
N SER A 40 92.21 -19.88 -4.02
CA SER A 40 92.96 -20.70 -3.05
C SER A 40 92.13 -21.93 -2.63
N PRO A 41 91.88 -22.86 -3.56
CA PRO A 41 90.96 -23.98 -3.34
C PRO A 41 91.56 -25.09 -2.48
N ARG A 42 90.68 -25.89 -1.88
CA ARG A 42 91.04 -27.13 -1.16
C ARG A 42 90.83 -28.34 -2.06
N VAL A 43 91.61 -29.40 -1.86
CA VAL A 43 91.40 -30.70 -2.55
C VAL A 43 89.96 -31.16 -2.35
N SER A 44 89.30 -31.57 -3.44
CA SER A 44 87.89 -31.96 -3.51
C SER A 44 86.86 -30.87 -3.16
N GLN A 45 87.25 -29.59 -3.16
CA GLN A 45 86.29 -28.50 -3.16
C GLN A 45 85.57 -28.46 -4.52
N VAL A 46 84.25 -28.23 -4.50
CA VAL A 46 83.39 -28.08 -5.68
C VAL A 46 82.84 -26.65 -5.75
N TYR A 47 82.72 -26.08 -6.94
CA TYR A 47 81.94 -24.86 -7.19
C TYR A 47 81.09 -25.00 -8.46
N TYR A 48 80.09 -24.13 -8.60
CA TYR A 48 79.23 -24.02 -9.78
C TYR A 48 79.55 -22.72 -10.53
N ASP A 49 79.84 -22.84 -11.82
CA ASP A 49 80.14 -21.72 -12.69
C ASP A 49 78.86 -21.14 -13.32
N CYS A 50 78.69 -19.82 -13.21
CA CYS A 50 77.51 -19.14 -13.73
C CYS A 50 77.50 -18.98 -15.25
N GLU A 51 78.66 -18.97 -15.90
CA GLU A 51 78.75 -18.56 -17.32
C GLU A 51 78.61 -19.75 -18.27
N ASP A 52 79.11 -20.94 -17.89
CA ASP A 52 78.97 -22.18 -18.67
C ASP A 52 77.94 -23.18 -18.09
N LEU A 53 77.39 -22.87 -16.91
CA LEU A 53 76.40 -23.66 -16.18
C LEU A 53 76.88 -25.05 -15.72
N LYS A 54 78.19 -25.24 -15.49
CA LYS A 54 78.79 -26.52 -15.05
C LYS A 54 79.32 -26.50 -13.62
N TYR A 55 79.52 -27.69 -13.07
CA TYR A 55 80.24 -27.90 -11.81
C TYR A 55 81.71 -28.23 -12.07
N TYR A 56 82.59 -27.78 -11.19
CA TYR A 56 84.03 -28.02 -11.25
C TYR A 56 84.56 -28.47 -9.89
N GLN A 57 85.49 -29.43 -9.87
CA GLN A 57 86.16 -29.92 -8.66
C GLN A 57 87.67 -29.66 -8.71
N TRP A 58 88.24 -29.21 -7.59
CA TRP A 58 89.69 -29.03 -7.48
C TRP A 58 90.38 -30.35 -7.11
N THR A 59 91.28 -30.83 -7.98
CA THR A 59 92.02 -32.08 -7.78
C THR A 59 93.15 -31.96 -6.76
N GLY A 60 93.53 -30.73 -6.39
CA GLY A 60 94.77 -30.40 -5.69
C GLY A 60 95.76 -29.64 -6.57
N THR A 61 95.67 -29.79 -7.89
CA THR A 61 96.55 -29.13 -8.87
C THR A 61 95.82 -28.36 -9.95
N GLU A 62 94.59 -28.75 -10.31
CA GLU A 62 93.78 -28.09 -11.33
C GLU A 62 92.27 -28.22 -11.05
N TRP A 63 91.46 -27.36 -11.68
CA TRP A 63 90.01 -27.49 -11.71
C TRP A 63 89.63 -28.39 -12.88
N ILE A 64 89.02 -29.53 -12.59
CA ILE A 64 88.43 -30.41 -13.62
C ILE A 64 86.93 -30.21 -13.68
N GLY A 65 86.37 -30.23 -14.89
CA GLY A 65 84.93 -30.22 -15.09
C GLY A 65 84.31 -31.51 -14.56
N LEU A 66 83.28 -31.39 -13.73
CA LEU A 66 82.44 -32.50 -13.32
C LEU A 66 81.37 -32.71 -14.39
N GLU A 67 81.71 -33.50 -15.42
CA GLU A 67 80.70 -34.05 -16.32
C GLU A 67 79.94 -35.17 -15.60
N GLY A 68 78.66 -34.92 -15.31
CA GLY A 68 77.76 -35.89 -14.67
C GLY A 68 78.04 -36.14 -13.18
N ILE A 69 77.30 -35.45 -12.29
CA ILE A 69 77.09 -35.97 -10.93
C ILE A 69 76.00 -37.06 -11.05
N GLU A 70 76.42 -38.26 -11.44
CA GLU A 70 75.53 -39.39 -11.69
C GLU A 70 75.18 -40.14 -10.40
N PHE A 71 73.88 -40.33 -10.16
CA PHE A 71 73.39 -41.46 -9.36
C PHE A 71 72.89 -42.54 -10.32
N ILE A 72 73.60 -43.66 -10.36
CA ILE A 72 73.21 -44.82 -11.16
C ILE A 72 72.35 -45.75 -10.30
N ASP A 73 71.08 -45.93 -10.68
CA ASP A 73 70.32 -47.11 -10.30
C ASP A 73 70.42 -48.19 -11.39
N GLY A 74 70.02 -49.42 -11.06
CA GLY A 74 70.31 -50.61 -11.85
C GLY A 74 69.75 -50.67 -13.28
N ASN A 75 68.93 -49.70 -13.69
CA ASN A 75 68.32 -49.65 -15.04
C ASN A 75 68.81 -48.50 -15.93
N GLY A 76 69.81 -47.71 -15.50
CA GLY A 76 70.59 -46.86 -16.41
C GLY A 76 69.91 -45.57 -16.91
N THR A 77 69.03 -44.97 -16.11
CA THR A 77 68.40 -43.66 -16.41
C THR A 77 69.02 -42.54 -15.56
N THR A 78 69.39 -41.42 -16.17
CA THR A 78 70.12 -40.31 -15.53
C THR A 78 69.17 -39.25 -14.94
N PHE A 79 69.50 -38.66 -13.79
CA PHE A 79 68.69 -37.64 -13.09
C PHE A 79 69.48 -36.37 -12.75
N ASN A 80 68.81 -35.20 -12.73
CA ASN A 80 69.33 -33.95 -12.17
C ASN A 80 68.22 -33.14 -11.46
N THR A 81 68.60 -32.18 -10.61
CA THR A 81 67.84 -31.76 -9.41
C THR A 81 66.66 -30.78 -9.61
N ASN A 82 65.59 -30.98 -8.82
CA ASN A 82 64.54 -30.04 -8.34
C ASN A 82 63.86 -29.02 -9.29
N LYS A 83 64.20 -28.97 -10.58
CA LYS A 83 63.43 -28.27 -11.61
C LYS A 83 63.51 -29.08 -12.90
N TYR A 84 62.44 -29.78 -13.22
CA TYR A 84 62.33 -30.54 -14.45
C TYR A 84 61.89 -29.61 -15.58
N ASP A 85 62.78 -29.40 -16.56
CA ASP A 85 62.52 -28.68 -17.81
C ASP A 85 62.47 -29.73 -18.93
N LEU A 86 61.25 -30.08 -19.37
CA LEU A 86 61.00 -31.19 -20.30
C LEU A 86 60.91 -30.64 -21.73
N GLY A 87 62.08 -30.40 -22.33
CA GLY A 87 62.19 -29.91 -23.70
C GLY A 87 61.97 -31.01 -24.74
N GLY A 88 60.89 -30.88 -25.53
CA GLY A 88 60.59 -31.73 -26.68
C GLY A 88 59.75 -32.98 -26.38
N ASP A 89 59.23 -33.60 -27.45
CA ASP A 89 58.29 -34.73 -27.37
C ASP A 89 58.90 -35.95 -26.64
N ILE A 90 58.39 -36.23 -25.45
CA ILE A 90 58.71 -37.43 -24.66
C ILE A 90 57.71 -38.54 -25.00
N SER A 91 58.20 -39.68 -25.51
CA SER A 91 57.37 -40.79 -26.00
C SER A 91 57.67 -42.13 -25.30
N SER A 92 58.07 -42.10 -24.03
CA SER A 92 58.44 -43.29 -23.24
C SER A 92 57.94 -43.20 -21.80
N ASP A 93 57.73 -44.35 -21.17
CA ASP A 93 57.21 -44.50 -19.80
C ASP A 93 58.14 -43.92 -18.71
N VAL A 94 58.12 -42.59 -18.54
CA VAL A 94 58.85 -41.93 -17.44
C VAL A 94 57.98 -41.93 -16.18
N VAL A 95 58.52 -42.49 -15.09
CA VAL A 95 57.92 -42.43 -13.75
C VAL A 95 58.67 -41.42 -12.89
N PHE A 96 58.00 -40.34 -12.55
CA PHE A 96 58.51 -39.31 -11.65
C PHE A 96 58.15 -39.63 -10.20
N ASN A 97 59.10 -40.20 -9.46
CA ASN A 97 59.04 -40.24 -8.00
C ASN A 97 59.41 -38.86 -7.45
N VAL A 98 58.42 -38.08 -7.02
CA VAL A 98 58.62 -36.70 -6.56
C VAL A 98 58.63 -36.58 -5.05
N SER A 99 59.58 -35.78 -4.54
CA SER A 99 59.64 -35.35 -3.16
C SER A 99 58.71 -34.14 -2.92
N ASN A 100 58.44 -33.86 -1.64
CA ASN A 100 57.47 -32.86 -1.19
C ASN A 100 57.65 -31.49 -1.89
N ASN A 101 56.53 -30.89 -2.34
CA ASN A 101 56.45 -29.59 -3.03
C ASN A 101 57.25 -29.49 -4.34
N SER A 102 57.16 -30.51 -5.19
CA SER A 102 57.74 -30.49 -6.55
C SER A 102 56.89 -29.68 -7.55
N SER A 103 57.55 -28.94 -8.44
CA SER A 103 56.93 -28.16 -9.52
C SER A 103 57.56 -28.55 -10.86
N PHE A 104 56.74 -28.95 -11.83
CA PHE A 104 57.17 -29.22 -13.19
C PHE A 104 56.85 -28.04 -14.10
N VAL A 105 57.79 -27.68 -14.97
CA VAL A 105 57.58 -26.66 -15.99
C VAL A 105 57.67 -27.31 -17.35
N LEU A 106 56.58 -27.24 -18.12
CA LEU A 106 56.54 -27.70 -19.50
C LEU A 106 56.85 -26.51 -20.42
N THR A 107 57.90 -26.66 -21.23
CA THR A 107 58.41 -25.64 -22.14
C THR A 107 58.34 -26.13 -23.59
N GLY A 108 57.63 -25.36 -24.44
CA GLY A 108 57.44 -25.66 -25.86
C GLY A 108 55.99 -26.03 -26.26
N GLU A 109 55.70 -25.91 -27.55
CA GLU A 109 54.40 -26.22 -28.16
C GLU A 109 54.35 -27.71 -28.58
N SER A 110 54.23 -28.62 -27.60
CA SER A 110 54.32 -30.08 -27.80
C SER A 110 53.19 -30.85 -27.09
N ASN A 111 52.97 -32.11 -27.51
CA ASN A 111 52.01 -33.02 -26.87
C ASN A 111 52.74 -33.89 -25.84
N TYR A 112 52.35 -33.80 -24.57
CA TYR A 112 52.98 -34.56 -23.48
C TYR A 112 52.10 -35.77 -23.12
N ILE A 113 52.54 -36.96 -23.51
CA ILE A 113 51.87 -38.22 -23.17
C ILE A 113 52.57 -38.80 -21.94
N PHE A 114 51.83 -38.96 -20.85
CA PHE A 114 52.28 -39.67 -19.66
C PHE A 114 51.59 -41.04 -19.59
N SER A 115 52.22 -41.98 -18.90
CA SER A 115 51.67 -43.32 -18.72
C SER A 115 51.00 -43.46 -17.36
N PRO A 116 50.07 -44.41 -17.17
CA PRO A 116 49.44 -44.63 -15.88
C PRO A 116 50.49 -44.92 -14.80
N GLY A 117 50.51 -44.13 -13.72
CA GLY A 117 51.53 -44.23 -12.67
C GLY A 117 52.76 -43.34 -12.87
N SER A 118 52.82 -42.51 -13.92
CA SER A 118 53.94 -41.57 -14.15
C SER A 118 54.17 -40.55 -13.02
N PHE A 119 53.22 -40.34 -12.10
CA PHE A 119 53.38 -39.45 -10.95
C PHE A 119 52.89 -40.12 -9.66
N SER A 120 53.75 -40.16 -8.64
CA SER A 120 53.44 -40.68 -7.31
C SER A 120 53.91 -39.70 -6.24
N ALA A 121 53.01 -39.30 -5.34
CA ALA A 121 53.30 -38.38 -4.23
C ALA A 121 52.56 -38.83 -2.96
N THR A 122 53.31 -39.08 -1.89
CA THR A 122 52.76 -39.61 -0.63
C THR A 122 52.19 -38.54 0.31
N THR A 123 52.56 -37.26 0.15
CA THR A 123 52.38 -36.23 1.20
C THR A 123 52.28 -34.78 0.71
N SER A 124 52.14 -34.48 -0.59
CA SER A 124 52.13 -33.09 -1.09
C SER A 124 51.45 -32.90 -2.45
N ASN A 125 51.05 -31.65 -2.71
CA ASN A 125 50.48 -31.19 -3.98
C ASN A 125 51.51 -31.28 -5.13
N ILE A 126 51.01 -31.55 -6.34
CA ILE A 126 51.79 -31.52 -7.58
C ILE A 126 51.32 -30.33 -8.42
N ASN A 127 52.26 -29.48 -8.85
CA ASN A 127 51.99 -28.36 -9.77
C ASN A 127 52.59 -28.64 -11.15
N LEU A 128 51.76 -28.61 -12.19
CA LEU A 128 52.18 -28.60 -13.59
C LEU A 128 51.96 -27.19 -14.18
N ASN A 129 53.03 -26.54 -14.64
CA ASN A 129 52.95 -25.21 -15.28
C ASN A 129 53.38 -25.30 -16.75
N ALA A 130 52.44 -25.15 -17.69
CA ALA A 130 52.76 -25.00 -19.11
C ALA A 130 53.02 -23.52 -19.44
N THR A 131 54.06 -23.23 -20.21
CA THR A 131 54.54 -21.85 -20.42
C THR A 131 54.31 -21.27 -21.81
N SER A 132 53.95 -22.08 -22.81
CA SER A 132 53.57 -21.64 -24.16
C SER A 132 52.77 -22.71 -24.91
N GLY A 133 51.95 -22.28 -25.88
CA GLY A 133 51.20 -23.16 -26.78
C GLY A 133 49.96 -23.86 -26.20
N PRO A 134 49.18 -24.57 -27.04
CA PRO A 134 48.15 -25.51 -26.61
C PRO A 134 48.80 -26.84 -26.17
N THR A 135 48.53 -27.29 -24.95
CA THR A 135 49.19 -28.46 -24.36
C THR A 135 48.21 -29.61 -24.18
N THR A 136 48.38 -30.70 -24.94
CA THR A 136 47.63 -31.95 -24.69
C THR A 136 48.37 -32.76 -23.63
N ILE A 137 47.65 -33.24 -22.60
CA ILE A 137 48.20 -34.07 -21.53
C ILE A 137 47.37 -35.36 -21.41
N GLN A 138 48.00 -36.50 -21.71
CA GLN A 138 47.31 -37.79 -21.77
C GLN A 138 47.80 -38.74 -20.66
N GLY A 139 46.90 -39.62 -20.18
CA GLY A 139 47.29 -40.82 -19.40
C GLY A 139 47.68 -40.63 -17.93
N ILE A 140 47.34 -39.50 -17.29
CA ILE A 140 47.58 -39.32 -15.85
C ILE A 140 46.78 -40.34 -15.03
N SER A 141 47.49 -41.14 -14.23
CA SER A 141 46.92 -41.93 -13.13
C SER A 141 47.75 -41.71 -11.88
N THR A 142 47.18 -41.03 -10.88
CA THR A 142 47.82 -40.66 -9.62
C THR A 142 47.11 -41.29 -8.43
N THR A 143 47.86 -41.86 -7.48
CA THR A 143 47.34 -42.25 -6.16
C THR A 143 47.69 -41.17 -5.15
N LEU A 144 46.79 -40.21 -4.93
CA LEU A 144 46.96 -39.21 -3.86
C LEU A 144 46.49 -39.80 -2.52
N LEU A 145 47.38 -39.82 -1.53
CA LEU A 145 47.06 -40.24 -0.16
C LEU A 145 46.86 -39.01 0.74
N GLY A 146 45.62 -38.78 1.19
CA GLY A 146 45.24 -37.65 2.05
C GLY A 146 44.67 -36.44 1.30
N ASN A 147 44.41 -35.35 2.03
CA ASN A 147 43.84 -34.10 1.51
C ASN A 147 44.89 -33.30 0.72
N ASN A 148 45.27 -33.75 -0.47
CA ASN A 148 46.23 -33.09 -1.35
C ASN A 148 45.57 -32.70 -2.69
N ASP A 149 45.96 -31.55 -3.24
CA ASP A 149 45.43 -31.03 -4.50
C ASP A 149 46.35 -31.35 -5.68
N PHE A 150 45.75 -31.63 -6.84
CA PHE A 150 46.45 -31.73 -8.13
C PHE A 150 46.12 -30.50 -8.98
N ILE A 151 47.13 -29.68 -9.29
CA ILE A 151 46.94 -28.35 -9.89
C ILE A 151 47.67 -28.25 -11.23
N ILE A 152 46.95 -27.81 -12.26
CA ILE A 152 47.46 -27.60 -13.61
C ILE A 152 47.21 -26.14 -14.02
N ASN A 153 48.28 -25.41 -14.34
CA ASN A 153 48.22 -24.08 -14.93
C ASN A 153 48.63 -24.16 -16.41
N ALA A 154 47.72 -23.88 -17.33
CA ALA A 154 47.97 -23.91 -18.77
C ALA A 154 47.39 -22.65 -19.46
N PRO A 155 48.10 -22.02 -20.43
CA PRO A 155 47.77 -20.66 -20.87
C PRO A 155 46.73 -20.55 -21.99
N THR A 156 46.43 -21.63 -22.75
CA THR A 156 45.53 -21.50 -23.93
C THR A 156 44.56 -22.67 -24.19
N SER A 157 44.83 -23.89 -23.73
CA SER A 157 43.86 -25.00 -23.70
C SER A 157 44.44 -26.23 -22.98
N PHE A 158 43.56 -27.05 -22.39
CA PHE A 158 43.91 -28.31 -21.73
C PHE A 158 42.92 -29.40 -22.19
N ARG A 159 43.44 -30.60 -22.48
CA ARG A 159 42.64 -31.80 -22.78
C ARG A 159 43.19 -32.97 -21.98
N LEU A 160 42.34 -33.56 -21.14
CA LEU A 160 42.62 -34.81 -20.43
C LEU A 160 42.02 -35.97 -21.23
N ASN A 161 42.87 -36.80 -21.84
CA ASN A 161 42.46 -38.10 -22.40
C ASN A 161 42.74 -39.20 -21.36
N THR A 162 41.69 -39.63 -20.65
CA THR A 162 41.66 -40.94 -19.99
C THR A 162 41.24 -42.02 -21.00
N PRO A 163 41.62 -43.30 -20.82
CA PRO A 163 41.25 -44.37 -21.76
C PRO A 163 39.74 -44.61 -21.91
N ASP A 164 38.95 -44.14 -20.95
CA ASP A 164 37.48 -44.08 -21.03
C ASP A 164 36.99 -42.64 -20.79
N VAL A 165 35.82 -42.35 -21.37
CA VAL A 165 35.10 -41.05 -21.41
C VAL A 165 35.73 -39.98 -22.31
N ILE A 166 35.24 -39.94 -23.56
CA ILE A 166 35.28 -38.72 -24.39
C ILE A 166 34.31 -37.70 -23.79
N ASN A 167 34.78 -36.51 -23.44
CA ASN A 167 33.94 -35.31 -23.47
C ASN A 167 34.76 -34.03 -23.69
N THR A 168 34.19 -33.12 -24.48
CA THR A 168 34.83 -31.83 -24.81
C THR A 168 34.53 -30.84 -23.69
N ILE A 169 35.54 -30.46 -22.91
CA ILE A 169 35.41 -29.42 -21.87
C ILE A 169 35.57 -28.05 -22.54
N ALA A 170 34.62 -27.15 -22.28
CA ALA A 170 34.70 -25.74 -22.65
C ALA A 170 34.48 -24.88 -21.41
N GLN A 171 35.53 -24.14 -21.05
CA GLN A 171 35.62 -23.02 -20.10
C GLN A 171 35.13 -23.17 -18.65
N ASP A 172 36.13 -22.99 -17.78
CA ASP A 172 36.15 -22.20 -16.54
C ASP A 172 35.48 -22.81 -15.27
N ASP A 173 36.29 -22.87 -14.20
CA ASP A 173 35.97 -23.11 -12.78
C ASP A 173 35.43 -24.50 -12.32
N TYR A 174 36.10 -25.58 -12.75
CA TYR A 174 36.00 -26.90 -12.10
C TYR A 174 37.32 -27.35 -11.47
N VAL A 175 37.30 -27.77 -10.19
CA VAL A 175 38.31 -28.66 -9.60
C VAL A 175 37.77 -30.08 -9.58
N LEU A 176 38.59 -31.02 -10.06
CA LEU A 176 38.29 -32.44 -10.03
C LEU A 176 38.59 -33.01 -8.63
N THR A 177 37.58 -33.04 -7.75
CA THR A 177 37.70 -33.66 -6.42
C THR A 177 37.39 -35.16 -6.51
N LEU A 178 38.43 -35.99 -6.68
CA LEU A 178 38.31 -37.45 -6.64
C LEU A 178 37.95 -37.92 -5.22
N THR A 179 36.66 -38.12 -4.95
CA THR A 179 36.18 -38.61 -3.66
C THR A 179 35.99 -40.12 -3.74
N ASP A 180 36.80 -40.86 -2.98
CA ASP A 180 36.82 -42.32 -2.86
C ASP A 180 37.26 -43.12 -4.12
N ALA A 181 38.53 -43.55 -4.10
CA ALA A 181 39.14 -44.38 -5.14
C ALA A 181 38.55 -45.80 -5.25
N THR A 182 37.63 -46.20 -4.36
CA THR A 182 37.06 -47.55 -4.34
C THR A 182 35.85 -47.72 -5.27
N ASN A 183 35.16 -46.63 -5.66
CA ASN A 183 33.86 -46.71 -6.36
C ASN A 183 33.68 -45.73 -7.54
N GLY A 184 34.74 -45.35 -8.27
CA GLY A 184 34.67 -44.98 -9.70
C GLY A 184 33.75 -43.83 -10.16
N VAL A 185 33.15 -43.04 -9.26
CA VAL A 185 32.26 -41.92 -9.60
C VAL A 185 33.01 -40.61 -9.39
N ALA A 186 33.36 -39.94 -10.50
CA ALA A 186 33.81 -38.56 -10.46
C ALA A 186 32.59 -37.64 -10.20
N ASP A 187 32.44 -37.17 -8.96
CA ASP A 187 31.46 -36.14 -8.62
C ASP A 187 32.00 -34.77 -9.08
N PHE A 188 31.58 -34.34 -10.27
CA PHE A 188 31.90 -33.02 -10.82
C PHE A 188 31.10 -31.93 -10.09
N LYS A 189 31.52 -31.58 -8.87
CA LYS A 189 31.00 -30.38 -8.20
C LYS A 189 31.55 -29.13 -8.90
N PRO A 190 30.69 -28.23 -9.40
CA PRO A 190 31.14 -26.94 -9.89
C PRO A 190 31.78 -26.16 -8.73
N ILE A 191 32.92 -25.49 -8.95
CA ILE A 191 33.30 -24.39 -8.07
C ILE A 191 32.47 -23.18 -8.49
N ILE A 192 31.20 -23.22 -8.12
CA ILE A 192 30.56 -21.98 -7.73
C ILE A 192 31.13 -21.60 -6.36
N SER A 193 32.21 -20.81 -6.36
CA SER A 193 32.42 -19.83 -5.29
C SER A 193 31.34 -18.76 -5.48
N SER A 194 30.08 -19.11 -5.24
CA SER A 194 28.95 -18.24 -5.54
C SER A 194 28.95 -17.07 -4.56
N SER A 195 29.56 -15.96 -4.97
CA SER A 195 29.51 -14.70 -4.26
C SER A 195 28.09 -14.11 -4.36
N GLY A 196 27.15 -14.65 -3.59
CA GLY A 196 25.74 -14.29 -3.63
C GLY A 196 24.83 -15.41 -3.14
N LEU A 197 24.45 -16.32 -4.03
CA LEU A 197 23.42 -17.34 -3.80
C LEU A 197 23.97 -18.77 -3.88
N GLU A 198 23.57 -19.62 -2.94
CA GLU A 198 23.73 -21.07 -2.98
C GLU A 198 22.43 -21.74 -3.46
N ALA A 199 22.56 -22.78 -4.27
CA ALA A 199 21.44 -23.65 -4.63
C ALA A 199 21.30 -24.74 -3.56
N ILE A 200 20.11 -24.83 -2.96
CA ILE A 200 19.81 -25.72 -1.84
C ILE A 200 18.63 -26.62 -2.22
N ASP A 201 18.72 -27.92 -1.93
CA ASP A 201 17.58 -28.83 -1.91
C ASP A 201 17.38 -29.35 -0.48
N GLU A 202 16.32 -28.88 0.18
CA GLU A 202 15.91 -29.28 1.53
C GLU A 202 14.77 -30.33 1.48
N GLY A 203 14.70 -31.12 0.40
CA GLY A 203 13.71 -32.19 0.19
C GLY A 203 12.47 -31.76 -0.61
N ASN A 204 12.42 -30.50 -1.05
CA ASN A 204 11.37 -29.96 -1.91
C ASN A 204 11.82 -29.79 -3.37
N GLY A 205 13.10 -30.03 -3.69
CA GLY A 205 13.75 -29.63 -4.94
C GLY A 205 14.55 -28.33 -4.79
N TYR A 206 15.31 -27.98 -5.82
CA TYR A 206 16.24 -26.84 -5.77
C TYR A 206 15.55 -25.47 -5.67
N GLY A 207 16.00 -24.68 -4.69
CA GLY A 207 15.79 -23.23 -4.62
C GLY A 207 17.13 -22.50 -4.35
N TRP A 208 17.11 -21.16 -4.35
CA TRP A 208 18.32 -20.33 -4.18
C TRP A 208 18.24 -19.45 -2.93
N ARG A 209 19.20 -19.56 -2.01
CA ARG A 209 19.30 -18.75 -0.79
C ARG A 209 20.60 -17.96 -0.76
N LEU A 210 20.66 -16.84 -0.04
CA LEU A 210 21.93 -16.15 0.26
C LEU A 210 22.93 -17.08 0.96
N ILE A 211 24.20 -17.05 0.54
CA ILE A 211 25.26 -17.84 1.17
C ILE A 211 25.45 -17.50 2.66
N ASN A 212 26.00 -18.46 3.41
CA ASN A 212 26.31 -18.33 4.85
C ASN A 212 25.08 -17.98 5.69
N ARG A 213 23.93 -18.59 5.38
CA ARG A 213 22.74 -18.54 6.22
C ARG A 213 22.63 -19.80 7.07
N ASP A 214 22.38 -19.63 8.36
CA ASP A 214 22.10 -20.75 9.26
C ASP A 214 20.72 -21.33 8.91
N ALA A 215 20.71 -22.52 8.32
CA ALA A 215 19.49 -23.20 7.88
C ALA A 215 18.46 -23.40 9.01
N ASN A 216 18.88 -23.47 10.29
CA ASN A 216 17.96 -23.61 11.42
C ASN A 216 17.03 -22.39 11.60
N ASN A 217 17.35 -21.25 10.97
CA ASN A 217 16.55 -20.02 11.05
C ASN A 217 15.50 -19.89 9.93
N TYR A 218 15.41 -20.87 9.03
CA TYR A 218 14.51 -20.86 7.86
C TYR A 218 13.73 -22.17 7.77
N GLY A 219 12.55 -22.11 7.15
CA GLY A 219 11.91 -23.32 6.65
C GLY A 219 12.63 -23.86 5.42
N ASN A 220 12.40 -25.14 5.13
CA ASN A 220 12.89 -25.80 3.93
C ASN A 220 12.49 -25.00 2.70
N ILE A 221 13.47 -24.61 1.88
CA ILE A 221 13.27 -23.82 0.67
C ILE A 221 12.33 -24.55 -0.31
N GLY A 222 11.51 -23.79 -1.04
CA GLY A 222 10.64 -24.35 -2.07
C GLY A 222 11.37 -24.61 -3.39
N LEU A 223 10.86 -25.55 -4.20
CA LEU A 223 11.28 -25.70 -5.60
C LEU A 223 11.15 -24.36 -6.33
N ASP A 224 12.17 -24.01 -7.11
CA ASP A 224 12.28 -22.76 -7.87
C ASP A 224 12.08 -21.48 -7.01
N ALA A 225 12.22 -21.56 -5.69
CA ALA A 225 12.06 -20.43 -4.79
C ALA A 225 13.37 -19.63 -4.66
N ILE A 226 13.25 -18.34 -4.32
CA ILE A 226 14.39 -17.43 -4.13
C ILE A 226 14.29 -16.74 -2.78
N ASP A 227 15.25 -17.00 -1.90
CA ASP A 227 15.31 -16.53 -0.51
C ASP A 227 16.49 -15.58 -0.29
N LEU A 228 16.20 -14.28 -0.42
CA LEU A 228 17.10 -13.17 -0.11
C LEU A 228 16.84 -12.62 1.31
N SER A 229 16.13 -13.36 2.16
CA SER A 229 15.75 -12.89 3.49
C SER A 229 16.90 -13.05 4.50
N THR A 230 16.72 -12.48 5.68
CA THR A 230 17.67 -12.57 6.78
C THR A 230 16.92 -12.77 8.09
N SER A 231 17.29 -13.85 8.77
CA SER A 231 16.73 -14.30 10.03
C SER A 231 17.83 -14.81 10.96
N THR A 232 17.74 -14.40 12.23
CA THR A 232 18.69 -14.74 13.31
C THR A 232 17.99 -15.48 14.46
N VAL A 233 16.83 -16.07 14.18
CA VAL A 233 15.99 -16.79 15.15
C VAL A 233 15.58 -18.11 14.53
N THR A 234 15.69 -19.19 15.31
CA THR A 234 15.33 -20.54 14.86
C THR A 234 13.87 -20.59 14.44
N SER A 235 13.61 -21.07 13.23
CA SER A 235 12.26 -21.12 12.65
C SER A 235 12.19 -22.14 11.54
N SER A 236 11.06 -22.84 11.43
CA SER A 236 10.77 -23.77 10.34
C SER A 236 9.87 -23.18 9.25
N VAL A 237 9.61 -21.86 9.27
CA VAL A 237 8.66 -21.19 8.35
C VAL A 237 9.20 -19.92 7.70
N LEU A 238 10.28 -19.33 8.20
CA LEU A 238 10.85 -18.11 7.61
C LEU A 238 11.58 -18.42 6.29
N GLY A 239 11.66 -17.43 5.41
CA GLY A 239 12.21 -17.57 4.06
C GLY A 239 11.18 -17.91 2.98
N ALA A 240 11.69 -18.34 1.83
CA ALA A 240 10.89 -18.69 0.65
C ALA A 240 10.61 -20.20 0.60
N THR A 241 9.57 -20.64 1.32
CA THR A 241 9.25 -22.07 1.52
C THR A 241 8.25 -22.63 0.50
N GLY A 242 7.44 -21.75 -0.12
CA GLY A 242 6.48 -22.12 -1.16
C GLY A 242 7.11 -22.37 -2.54
N LEU A 243 6.46 -23.21 -3.37
CA LEU A 243 6.83 -23.44 -4.77
C LEU A 243 6.89 -22.11 -5.55
N ARG A 244 8.04 -21.78 -6.15
CA ARG A 244 8.28 -20.52 -6.89
C ARG A 244 7.98 -19.26 -6.07
N SER A 245 8.19 -19.30 -4.76
CA SER A 245 8.01 -18.13 -3.89
C SER A 245 9.26 -17.24 -3.81
N PHE A 246 9.08 -16.00 -3.35
CA PHE A 246 10.16 -15.02 -3.22
C PHE A 246 10.14 -14.34 -1.85
N ALA A 247 11.24 -14.40 -1.10
CA ALA A 247 11.40 -13.72 0.18
C ALA A 247 12.62 -12.80 0.18
N THR A 248 12.55 -11.65 0.84
CA THR A 248 13.71 -10.78 1.10
C THR A 248 13.52 -10.00 2.40
N SER A 249 14.54 -9.26 2.86
CA SER A 249 14.51 -8.45 4.09
C SER A 249 14.33 -9.30 5.36
N TRP A 250 13.80 -8.74 6.46
CA TRP A 250 13.98 -9.32 7.80
C TRP A 250 12.82 -10.20 8.26
N ASN A 251 13.10 -11.46 8.63
CA ASN A 251 12.09 -12.39 9.17
C ASN A 251 10.79 -12.47 8.33
N ASN A 252 10.93 -12.46 7.01
CA ASN A 252 9.81 -12.59 6.09
C ASN A 252 9.52 -14.08 5.77
N GLU A 253 8.25 -14.40 5.56
CA GLU A 253 7.73 -15.75 5.27
C GLU A 253 6.95 -15.71 3.95
N ALA A 254 7.33 -16.55 2.97
CA ALA A 254 6.63 -16.71 1.69
C ALA A 254 6.35 -18.20 1.43
N SER A 255 5.21 -18.66 1.97
CA SER A 255 4.85 -20.09 2.07
C SER A 255 3.84 -20.59 1.03
N GLY A 256 3.05 -19.70 0.43
CA GLY A 256 2.12 -20.06 -0.64
C GLY A 256 2.80 -20.32 -2.00
N MET A 257 2.16 -21.06 -2.90
CA MET A 257 2.67 -21.23 -4.26
C MET A 257 2.67 -19.88 -4.99
N ASN A 258 3.79 -19.50 -5.62
CA ASN A 258 3.99 -18.20 -6.26
C ASN A 258 3.74 -16.99 -5.32
N SER A 259 3.91 -17.14 -4.00
CA SER A 259 3.77 -16.02 -3.05
C SER A 259 5.03 -15.16 -2.98
N ALA A 260 4.90 -13.91 -2.52
CA ALA A 260 6.04 -12.99 -2.40
C ALA A 260 6.00 -12.18 -1.10
N SER A 261 7.09 -12.18 -0.33
CA SER A 261 7.26 -11.35 0.87
C SER A 261 8.48 -10.45 0.74
N VAL A 262 8.24 -9.18 0.40
CA VAL A 262 9.24 -8.27 -0.17
C VAL A 262 9.38 -6.98 0.62
N GLY A 263 10.57 -6.69 1.11
CA GLY A 263 10.85 -5.50 1.90
C GLY A 263 10.33 -5.60 3.35
N GLY A 264 10.63 -4.59 4.15
CA GLY A 264 10.10 -4.48 5.51
C GLY A 264 10.58 -5.58 6.47
N ALA A 265 9.72 -5.96 7.41
CA ALA A 265 10.05 -6.94 8.44
C ALA A 265 8.82 -7.73 8.94
N GLY A 266 8.90 -9.06 8.99
CA GLY A 266 7.81 -9.89 9.50
C GLY A 266 6.59 -9.99 8.57
N GLY A 267 6.78 -9.79 7.26
CA GLY A 267 5.75 -9.98 6.23
C GLY A 267 5.51 -11.46 5.93
N ARG A 268 4.24 -11.88 5.90
CA ARG A 268 3.82 -13.29 5.85
C ARG A 268 2.83 -13.54 4.71
N ALA A 269 3.33 -14.03 3.57
CA ALA A 269 2.56 -14.37 2.37
C ALA A 269 2.27 -15.87 2.32
N LEU A 270 1.16 -16.29 2.95
CA LEU A 270 0.91 -17.69 3.35
C LEU A 270 0.09 -18.52 2.35
N ALA A 271 -0.45 -17.92 1.31
CA ALA A 271 -1.41 -18.56 0.41
C ALA A 271 -1.03 -18.33 -1.06
N ASP A 272 -1.62 -19.13 -1.95
CA ASP A 272 -1.26 -19.14 -3.37
C ASP A 272 -1.43 -17.76 -4.00
N ARG A 273 -0.33 -17.26 -4.61
CA ARG A 273 -0.21 -15.94 -5.23
C ARG A 273 -0.49 -14.78 -4.26
N SER A 274 -0.40 -15.00 -2.95
CA SER A 274 -0.53 -13.93 -1.96
C SER A 274 0.77 -13.12 -1.82
N GLY A 275 0.69 -11.88 -1.36
CA GLY A 275 1.84 -10.98 -1.32
C GLY A 275 1.89 -10.07 -0.10
N THR A 276 3.10 -9.84 0.44
CA THR A 276 3.33 -8.82 1.46
C THR A 276 4.47 -7.87 1.08
N PHE A 277 4.28 -6.56 1.22
CA PHE A 277 5.20 -5.55 0.66
C PHE A 277 5.54 -4.39 1.62
N ALA A 278 6.84 -4.16 1.82
CA ALA A 278 7.51 -3.01 2.43
C ALA A 278 7.21 -2.66 3.92
N GLY A 279 6.08 -3.07 4.49
CA GLY A 279 5.68 -2.76 5.86
C GLY A 279 6.20 -3.72 6.93
N SER A 280 5.69 -3.56 8.15
CA SER A 280 6.04 -4.40 9.30
C SER A 280 4.87 -5.26 9.75
N THR A 281 5.10 -6.55 10.04
CA THR A 281 4.08 -7.50 10.55
C THR A 281 2.84 -7.60 9.66
N LEU A 282 3.05 -7.67 8.35
CA LEU A 282 2.00 -7.77 7.33
C LEU A 282 1.60 -9.24 7.12
N ILE A 283 0.33 -9.53 6.87
CA ILE A 283 -0.15 -10.91 6.68
C ILE A 283 -1.10 -11.01 5.49
N ALA A 284 -0.82 -11.89 4.53
CA ALA A 284 -1.67 -12.22 3.39
C ALA A 284 -2.06 -13.71 3.44
N LEU A 285 -3.23 -14.00 4.00
CA LEU A 285 -3.70 -15.33 4.40
C LEU A 285 -4.48 -16.11 3.33
N ALA A 286 -4.91 -15.45 2.25
CA ALA A 286 -5.83 -16.04 1.27
C ALA A 286 -5.31 -15.94 -0.16
N ALA A 287 -5.84 -16.79 -1.05
CA ALA A 287 -5.38 -16.86 -2.42
C ALA A 287 -5.53 -15.50 -3.13
N ARG A 288 -4.44 -15.03 -3.75
CA ARG A 288 -4.33 -13.70 -4.39
C ARG A 288 -4.54 -12.50 -3.46
N SER A 289 -4.50 -12.66 -2.13
CA SER A 289 -4.61 -11.52 -1.20
C SER A 289 -3.29 -10.76 -1.07
N VAL A 290 -3.36 -9.46 -0.78
CA VAL A 290 -2.16 -8.60 -0.68
C VAL A 290 -2.20 -7.67 0.54
N ALA A 291 -1.12 -7.65 1.31
CA ALA A 291 -0.90 -6.64 2.35
C ALA A 291 0.36 -5.82 2.01
N VAL A 292 0.19 -4.57 1.60
CA VAL A 292 1.27 -3.61 1.34
C VAL A 292 1.60 -2.87 2.65
N GLY A 293 2.18 -1.67 2.59
CA GLY A 293 2.97 -1.07 3.67
C GLY A 293 2.22 -0.72 4.97
N GLY A 294 2.94 -0.06 5.87
CA GLY A 294 2.42 0.27 7.20
C GLY A 294 2.70 -0.83 8.22
N GLN A 295 1.78 -1.07 9.16
CA GLN A 295 1.99 -1.93 10.33
C GLN A 295 0.76 -2.81 10.65
N THR A 296 1.00 -4.06 11.05
CA THR A 296 -0.01 -5.02 11.54
C THR A 296 -1.25 -5.17 10.64
N ASN A 297 -1.06 -5.10 9.31
CA ASN A 297 -2.15 -5.17 8.34
C ASN A 297 -2.39 -6.61 7.86
N THR A 298 -3.66 -7.03 7.75
CA THR A 298 -4.06 -8.41 7.40
C THR A 298 -5.03 -8.46 6.23
N ALA A 299 -4.66 -9.14 5.15
CA ALA A 299 -5.53 -9.45 4.01
C ALA A 299 -5.89 -10.94 4.01
N SER A 300 -7.11 -11.29 4.43
CA SER A 300 -7.57 -12.66 4.67
C SER A 300 -8.77 -13.10 3.83
N GLY A 301 -9.31 -12.22 2.98
CA GLY A 301 -10.27 -12.59 1.95
C GLY A 301 -9.57 -13.00 0.65
N VAL A 302 -10.21 -13.86 -0.14
CA VAL A 302 -9.73 -14.18 -1.50
C VAL A 302 -9.72 -12.89 -2.34
N GLU A 303 -8.63 -12.63 -3.06
CA GLU A 303 -8.43 -11.39 -3.83
C GLU A 303 -8.46 -10.08 -3.00
N SER A 304 -8.43 -10.16 -1.65
CA SER A 304 -8.54 -8.97 -0.79
C SER A 304 -7.23 -8.20 -0.66
N GLY A 305 -7.32 -6.88 -0.46
CA GLY A 305 -6.18 -5.98 -0.36
C GLY A 305 -6.17 -5.10 0.89
N VAL A 306 -4.99 -4.91 1.49
CA VAL A 306 -4.72 -3.82 2.45
C VAL A 306 -3.48 -3.05 1.98
N TYR A 307 -3.59 -1.76 1.68
CA TYR A 307 -2.51 -1.03 0.98
C TYR A 307 -1.60 -0.17 1.89
N SER A 308 -2.09 0.25 3.05
CA SER A 308 -1.32 1.09 3.96
C SER A 308 -1.94 1.12 5.37
N GLY A 309 -1.38 1.98 6.23
CA GLY A 309 -1.95 2.29 7.54
C GLY A 309 -1.52 1.33 8.65
N ASN A 310 -2.27 1.32 9.75
CA ASN A 310 -1.92 0.57 10.95
C ASN A 310 -3.10 -0.25 11.47
N ASN A 311 -2.90 -1.56 11.67
CA ASN A 311 -3.90 -2.49 12.20
C ASN A 311 -5.20 -2.55 11.38
N ASN A 312 -5.09 -2.58 10.05
CA ASN A 312 -6.22 -2.70 9.14
C ASN A 312 -6.43 -4.15 8.69
N ALA A 313 -7.69 -4.55 8.49
CA ALA A 313 -8.09 -5.90 8.08
C ALA A 313 -8.99 -5.88 6.84
N SER A 314 -8.69 -6.72 5.85
CA SER A 314 -9.56 -6.97 4.70
C SER A 314 -9.86 -8.46 4.58
N SER A 315 -11.05 -8.88 5.02
CA SER A 315 -11.46 -10.28 5.17
C SER A 315 -12.59 -10.73 4.24
N GLY A 316 -13.33 -9.79 3.64
CA GLY A 316 -14.29 -10.12 2.57
C GLY A 316 -13.60 -10.53 1.28
N ALA A 317 -14.23 -11.38 0.46
CA ALA A 317 -13.72 -11.66 -0.88
C ALA A 317 -13.73 -10.37 -1.72
N ASP A 318 -12.68 -10.12 -2.50
CA ASP A 318 -12.47 -8.88 -3.27
C ASP A 318 -12.47 -7.58 -2.45
N ALA A 319 -12.42 -7.66 -1.11
CA ALA A 319 -12.54 -6.48 -0.25
C ALA A 319 -11.22 -5.69 -0.17
N ILE A 320 -11.32 -4.37 0.03
CA ILE A 320 -10.14 -3.48 0.01
C ILE A 320 -10.13 -2.52 1.22
N VAL A 321 -8.97 -2.41 1.88
CA VAL A 321 -8.65 -1.28 2.78
C VAL A 321 -7.46 -0.50 2.23
N ILE A 322 -7.67 0.75 1.81
CA ILE A 322 -6.59 1.57 1.23
C ILE A 322 -5.63 2.09 2.32
N GLY A 323 -6.14 2.43 3.50
CA GLY A 323 -5.31 2.92 4.61
C GLY A 323 -6.09 3.31 5.86
N GLY A 324 -5.49 4.19 6.67
CA GLY A 324 -6.04 4.63 7.96
C GLY A 324 -5.60 3.74 9.12
N ASN A 325 -6.39 3.70 10.20
CA ASN A 325 -6.08 2.92 11.40
C ASN A 325 -7.32 2.14 11.89
N THR A 326 -7.11 0.91 12.35
CA THR A 326 -8.16 0.02 12.89
C THR A 326 -9.39 -0.16 11.97
N ASN A 327 -9.19 -0.10 10.64
CA ASN A 327 -10.26 -0.25 9.66
C ASN A 327 -10.46 -1.73 9.25
N SER A 328 -11.70 -2.11 9.00
CA SER A 328 -12.13 -3.47 8.66
C SER A 328 -13.02 -3.46 7.41
N ALA A 329 -12.67 -4.22 6.37
CA ALA A 329 -13.53 -4.53 5.23
C ALA A 329 -13.85 -6.03 5.24
N SER A 330 -15.05 -6.39 5.69
CA SER A 330 -15.46 -7.79 5.93
C SER A 330 -16.64 -8.27 5.10
N GLY A 331 -17.38 -7.37 4.45
CA GLY A 331 -18.34 -7.74 3.40
C GLY A 331 -17.64 -8.08 2.08
N ASN A 332 -18.25 -8.94 1.27
CA ASN A 332 -17.70 -9.24 -0.06
C ASN A 332 -17.77 -8.00 -0.96
N GLN A 333 -16.71 -7.71 -1.70
CA GLN A 333 -16.54 -6.54 -2.55
C GLN A 333 -16.71 -5.21 -1.79
N SER A 334 -16.48 -5.20 -0.46
CA SER A 334 -16.57 -3.99 0.36
C SER A 334 -15.25 -3.21 0.41
N GLY A 335 -15.32 -1.92 0.74
CA GLY A 335 -14.17 -1.01 0.72
C GLY A 335 -14.09 -0.06 1.91
N VAL A 336 -12.89 0.16 2.45
CA VAL A 336 -12.59 1.30 3.34
C VAL A 336 -11.42 2.11 2.78
N TYR A 337 -11.69 3.37 2.42
CA TYR A 337 -10.69 4.23 1.77
C TYR A 337 -9.71 4.88 2.76
N SER A 338 -10.16 5.26 3.96
CA SER A 338 -9.31 5.88 4.98
C SER A 338 -10.03 5.94 6.33
N GLY A 339 -9.46 6.70 7.27
CA GLY A 339 -10.08 7.02 8.55
C GLY A 339 -9.63 6.14 9.70
N LEU A 340 -10.41 6.15 10.78
CA LEU A 340 -10.11 5.48 12.04
C LEU A 340 -11.32 4.64 12.50
N ASP A 341 -11.13 3.37 12.81
CA ASP A 341 -12.17 2.53 13.44
C ASP A 341 -13.46 2.39 12.57
N ASN A 342 -13.28 2.17 11.27
CA ASN A 342 -14.40 2.00 10.32
C ASN A 342 -14.57 0.53 9.91
N ASN A 343 -15.82 0.04 9.83
CA ASN A 343 -16.15 -1.36 9.52
C ASN A 343 -17.15 -1.52 8.36
N ALA A 344 -16.64 -1.78 7.16
CA ALA A 344 -17.43 -2.11 5.95
C ALA A 344 -17.77 -3.62 5.95
N ASN A 345 -18.77 -3.99 6.77
CA ASN A 345 -19.21 -5.38 6.98
C ASN A 345 -20.17 -5.93 5.91
N SER A 346 -20.76 -5.07 5.08
CA SER A 346 -21.87 -5.41 4.20
C SER A 346 -21.36 -5.61 2.78
N ASN A 347 -21.98 -6.53 2.03
CA ASN A 347 -21.56 -6.76 0.66
C ASN A 347 -21.70 -5.47 -0.17
N LEU A 348 -20.76 -5.23 -1.09
CA LEU A 348 -20.69 -4.04 -1.95
C LEU A 348 -20.60 -2.69 -1.20
N SER A 349 -20.45 -2.69 0.14
CA SER A 349 -20.50 -1.46 0.92
C SER A 349 -19.16 -0.69 0.92
N VAL A 350 -19.21 0.64 1.02
CA VAL A 350 -18.04 1.50 0.92
C VAL A 350 -18.03 2.52 2.06
N ILE A 351 -16.96 2.57 2.84
CA ILE A 351 -16.70 3.67 3.77
C ILE A 351 -15.60 4.56 3.17
N LEU A 352 -15.96 5.79 2.80
CA LEU A 352 -15.05 6.75 2.16
C LEU A 352 -14.03 7.32 3.16
N GLY A 353 -14.37 7.36 4.45
CA GLY A 353 -13.46 7.78 5.51
C GLY A 353 -14.19 8.30 6.75
N GLY A 354 -13.45 9.04 7.58
CA GLY A 354 -13.93 9.55 8.87
C GLY A 354 -13.71 8.56 10.01
N ARG A 355 -14.60 8.48 11.00
CA ARG A 355 -14.34 7.70 12.23
C ARG A 355 -15.54 6.94 12.80
N GLY A 356 -15.30 5.71 13.27
CA GLY A 356 -16.26 4.95 14.07
C GLY A 356 -17.50 4.49 13.30
N ASN A 357 -17.38 4.40 11.99
CA ASN A 357 -18.48 4.12 11.06
C ASN A 357 -18.65 2.62 10.85
N THR A 358 -19.89 2.16 10.71
CA THR A 358 -20.20 0.76 10.40
C THR A 358 -21.35 0.74 9.42
N THR A 359 -21.19 0.06 8.28
CA THR A 359 -22.31 -0.20 7.36
C THR A 359 -23.23 -1.25 7.96
N PHE A 360 -24.46 -1.34 7.48
CA PHE A 360 -25.39 -2.43 7.86
C PHE A 360 -26.19 -2.95 6.67
N ASN A 361 -26.08 -2.31 5.50
CA ASN A 361 -26.91 -2.57 4.35
C ASN A 361 -26.06 -2.89 3.11
N LEU A 362 -26.57 -3.79 2.26
CA LEU A 362 -26.04 -4.08 0.92
C LEU A 362 -25.82 -2.78 0.14
N SER A 363 -24.65 -2.63 -0.47
CA SER A 363 -24.26 -1.46 -1.30
C SER A 363 -24.25 -0.10 -0.59
N GLU A 364 -24.27 -0.05 0.74
CA GLU A 364 -24.26 1.22 1.49
C GLU A 364 -22.94 1.98 1.35
N THR A 365 -23.00 3.22 0.89
CA THR A 365 -21.88 4.16 0.88
C THR A 365 -21.97 5.10 2.09
N LEU A 366 -20.91 5.18 2.90
CA LEU A 366 -20.95 5.90 4.17
C LEU A 366 -19.69 6.75 4.39
N VAL A 367 -19.87 7.91 5.02
CA VAL A 367 -18.80 8.89 5.28
C VAL A 367 -19.10 9.68 6.54
N GLY A 368 -18.07 10.27 7.16
CA GLY A 368 -18.22 11.20 8.29
C GLY A 368 -17.89 10.57 9.63
N TYR A 369 -18.55 11.00 10.70
CA TYR A 369 -18.24 10.55 12.06
C TYR A 369 -19.44 9.84 12.67
N TYR A 370 -19.21 8.67 13.24
CA TYR A 370 -20.14 7.95 14.11
C TYR A 370 -21.59 7.94 13.60
N SER A 371 -21.82 7.43 12.37
CA SER A 371 -23.18 7.23 11.85
C SER A 371 -24.06 6.39 12.77
N THR A 372 -25.38 6.52 12.67
CA THR A 372 -26.28 5.63 13.42
C THR A 372 -26.14 4.17 12.96
N THR A 373 -26.41 3.23 13.86
CA THR A 373 -26.36 1.79 13.57
C THR A 373 -27.76 1.28 13.22
N SER A 374 -27.87 0.36 12.25
CA SER A 374 -29.15 -0.29 11.92
C SER A 374 -29.17 -1.73 12.43
N SER A 375 -30.13 -2.07 13.29
CA SER A 375 -30.41 -3.45 13.69
C SER A 375 -31.29 -4.21 12.68
N LEU A 376 -31.80 -3.53 11.66
CA LEU A 376 -32.70 -4.05 10.63
C LEU A 376 -32.04 -4.16 9.24
N GLY A 377 -30.79 -3.72 9.11
CA GLY A 377 -30.07 -3.73 7.83
C GLY A 377 -29.77 -5.14 7.35
N SER A 378 -29.95 -5.37 6.05
CA SER A 378 -29.53 -6.61 5.40
C SER A 378 -28.19 -6.41 4.72
N GLN A 379 -27.17 -7.12 5.21
CA GLN A 379 -25.80 -7.05 4.69
C GLN A 379 -25.65 -7.72 3.32
N THR A 380 -26.67 -8.45 2.84
CA THR A 380 -26.59 -9.31 1.64
C THR A 380 -27.81 -9.26 0.72
N THR A 381 -28.97 -8.78 1.17
CA THR A 381 -30.18 -8.61 0.34
C THR A 381 -30.50 -7.13 0.13
N HIS A 382 -31.04 -6.82 -1.06
CA HIS A 382 -31.62 -5.52 -1.34
C HIS A 382 -32.95 -5.41 -0.60
N GLU A 383 -33.13 -4.34 0.17
CA GLU A 383 -34.41 -3.99 0.79
C GLU A 383 -34.66 -2.51 0.53
N ASP A 384 -35.83 -2.17 0.00
CA ASP A 384 -36.19 -0.79 -0.39
C ASP A 384 -36.10 0.22 0.78
N ALA A 385 -36.36 -0.26 2.00
CA ALA A 385 -36.30 0.53 3.23
C ALA A 385 -34.86 0.77 3.77
N ASN A 386 -33.83 0.15 3.18
CA ASN A 386 -32.45 0.26 3.65
C ASN A 386 -31.71 1.45 3.02
N ARG A 387 -30.69 1.96 3.74
CA ARG A 387 -29.83 3.05 3.28
C ARG A 387 -28.91 2.61 2.14
N VAL A 388 -28.72 3.50 1.16
CA VAL A 388 -27.73 3.37 0.08
C VAL A 388 -26.61 4.42 0.20
N PHE A 389 -26.90 5.60 0.78
CA PHE A 389 -25.89 6.61 1.10
C PHE A 389 -26.18 7.26 2.46
N ASN A 390 -25.14 7.53 3.26
CA ASN A 390 -25.29 8.12 4.58
C ASN A 390 -24.09 8.98 5.01
N VAL A 391 -24.37 10.15 5.62
CA VAL A 391 -23.37 11.04 6.21
C VAL A 391 -23.53 11.04 7.73
N GLY A 392 -22.59 10.42 8.43
CA GLY A 392 -22.50 10.46 9.89
C GLY A 392 -21.97 11.81 10.39
N ILE A 393 -22.63 12.37 11.39
CA ILE A 393 -22.23 13.63 12.06
C ILE A 393 -22.14 13.49 13.60
N GLY A 394 -22.11 12.24 14.08
CA GLY A 394 -21.95 11.94 15.50
C GLY A 394 -20.58 12.30 16.06
N LEU A 395 -20.46 12.36 17.38
CA LEU A 395 -19.29 12.86 18.09
C LEU A 395 -18.84 11.91 19.21
N PHE A 396 -17.53 11.91 19.46
CA PHE A 396 -16.96 11.24 20.63
C PHE A 396 -16.91 12.19 21.81
N ASP A 397 -18.06 12.39 22.47
CA ASP A 397 -18.17 13.16 23.73
C ASP A 397 -18.33 12.25 24.97
N GLY A 398 -17.68 11.08 24.93
CA GLY A 398 -17.68 10.10 26.02
C GLY A 398 -18.21 8.73 25.63
N VAL A 399 -18.73 8.00 26.63
CA VAL A 399 -19.29 6.65 26.49
C VAL A 399 -20.68 6.63 27.14
N PRO A 400 -21.75 6.21 26.43
CA PRO A 400 -21.77 5.77 25.03
C PRO A 400 -21.45 6.91 24.05
N VAL A 401 -20.97 6.55 22.87
CA VAL A 401 -20.67 7.50 21.79
C VAL A 401 -21.97 8.04 21.19
N GLU A 402 -22.05 9.34 20.96
CA GLU A 402 -23.20 9.97 20.31
C GLU A 402 -23.17 9.67 18.81
N ARG A 403 -24.13 8.89 18.31
CA ARG A 403 -24.25 8.52 16.91
C ARG A 403 -25.38 9.26 16.23
N LYS A 404 -25.10 9.93 15.11
CA LYS A 404 -26.02 10.84 14.41
C LYS A 404 -25.79 10.82 12.91
N ASP A 405 -26.83 11.07 12.12
CA ASP A 405 -26.77 11.17 10.66
C ASP A 405 -27.31 12.52 10.19
N GLY A 406 -26.52 13.25 9.40
CA GLY A 406 -26.94 14.55 8.84
C GLY A 406 -27.71 14.41 7.53
N LEU A 407 -27.46 13.32 6.79
CA LEU A 407 -28.12 13.02 5.52
C LEU A 407 -28.16 11.50 5.28
N SER A 408 -29.33 10.98 4.91
CA SER A 408 -29.55 9.57 4.58
C SER A 408 -30.38 9.45 3.30
N VAL A 409 -29.91 8.61 2.36
CA VAL A 409 -30.62 8.27 1.12
C VAL A 409 -30.92 6.77 1.14
N PHE A 410 -32.13 6.39 0.72
CA PHE A 410 -32.66 5.03 0.78
C PHE A 410 -32.83 4.42 -0.61
N HIS A 411 -32.90 3.08 -0.69
CA HIS A 411 -33.08 2.36 -1.96
C HIS A 411 -34.42 2.67 -2.66
N ASP A 412 -35.48 2.98 -1.89
CA ASP A 412 -36.77 3.48 -2.41
C ASP A 412 -36.75 4.94 -2.91
N GLY A 413 -35.59 5.62 -2.84
CA GLY A 413 -35.43 7.00 -3.27
C GLY A 413 -35.84 8.05 -2.22
N ARG A 414 -36.24 7.66 -1.00
CA ARG A 414 -36.40 8.63 0.09
C ARG A 414 -35.06 9.28 0.43
N VAL A 415 -35.11 10.57 0.79
CA VAL A 415 -34.00 11.34 1.32
C VAL A 415 -34.45 11.97 2.64
N LEU A 416 -33.66 11.81 3.68
CA LEU A 416 -33.90 12.39 5.02
C LEU A 416 -32.67 13.17 5.47
N ALA A 417 -32.89 14.26 6.21
CA ALA A 417 -31.87 14.96 6.98
C ALA A 417 -32.27 14.90 8.48
N PRO A 418 -32.03 13.78 9.18
CA PRO A 418 -32.65 13.49 10.48
C PRO A 418 -32.36 14.49 11.61
N GLU A 419 -31.20 15.15 11.53
CA GLU A 419 -30.69 16.05 12.57
C GLU A 419 -30.74 17.54 12.14
N LEU A 420 -31.35 17.87 10.99
CA LEU A 420 -31.46 19.25 10.50
C LEU A 420 -32.61 19.98 11.22
N ASP A 421 -32.28 20.97 12.03
CA ASP A 421 -33.29 21.77 12.74
C ASP A 421 -33.88 22.88 11.86
N ILE A 422 -35.14 23.26 12.12
CA ILE A 422 -35.84 24.35 11.40
C ILE A 422 -35.06 25.67 11.50
N SER A 423 -34.36 25.92 12.60
CA SER A 423 -33.54 27.12 12.82
C SER A 423 -32.21 27.14 12.05
N GLU A 424 -31.80 26.02 11.47
CA GLU A 424 -30.60 25.90 10.62
C GLU A 424 -30.93 26.09 9.12
N ILE A 425 -32.21 26.04 8.74
CA ILE A 425 -32.67 26.24 7.36
C ILE A 425 -32.69 27.75 7.06
N ASP A 426 -31.76 28.20 6.22
CA ASP A 426 -31.72 29.58 5.75
C ASP A 426 -32.70 29.86 4.59
N LEU A 427 -32.75 31.13 4.16
CA LEU A 427 -33.60 31.58 3.06
C LEU A 427 -32.92 31.49 1.69
N ASP A 428 -31.82 30.74 1.52
CA ASP A 428 -31.25 30.50 0.19
C ASP A 428 -32.20 29.59 -0.61
N PRO A 429 -32.57 29.96 -1.85
CA PRO A 429 -33.49 29.16 -2.68
C PRO A 429 -32.92 27.80 -3.13
N LYS A 430 -31.71 27.41 -2.70
CA LYS A 430 -31.09 26.10 -2.92
C LYS A 430 -30.90 25.28 -1.64
N SER A 431 -31.27 25.82 -0.47
CA SER A 431 -31.19 25.07 0.79
C SER A 431 -32.20 23.92 0.83
N LEU A 432 -31.84 22.85 1.55
CA LEU A 432 -32.72 21.71 1.73
C LEU A 432 -33.80 22.07 2.76
N THR A 433 -35.05 22.09 2.33
CA THR A 433 -36.20 22.34 3.20
C THR A 433 -36.80 21.03 3.72
N THR A 434 -37.15 20.97 5.00
CA THR A 434 -37.87 19.85 5.61
C THR A 434 -39.39 20.03 5.50
N ASN A 435 -40.16 18.95 5.60
CA ASN A 435 -41.63 19.04 5.58
C ASN A 435 -42.16 19.84 6.77
N GLU A 436 -41.47 19.74 7.90
CA GLU A 436 -41.74 20.43 9.16
C GLU A 436 -41.58 21.96 9.00
N TRP A 437 -40.53 22.41 8.29
CA TRP A 437 -40.36 23.83 7.95
C TRP A 437 -41.47 24.31 7.00
N VAL A 438 -41.78 23.53 5.96
CA VAL A 438 -42.86 23.89 5.01
C VAL A 438 -44.21 23.99 5.72
N GLN A 439 -44.52 23.06 6.63
CA GLN A 439 -45.76 23.10 7.39
C GLN A 439 -45.81 24.28 8.35
N ASN A 440 -44.71 24.61 9.03
CA ASN A 440 -44.62 25.81 9.87
C ASN A 440 -44.90 27.10 9.08
N GLU A 441 -44.31 27.26 7.89
CA GLU A 441 -44.58 28.42 7.03
C GLU A 441 -46.03 28.44 6.51
N ILE A 442 -46.60 27.29 6.17
CA ILE A 442 -48.03 27.18 5.80
C ILE A 442 -48.92 27.60 6.98
N ASP A 443 -48.68 27.05 8.18
CA ASP A 443 -49.51 27.34 9.36
C ASP A 443 -49.40 28.83 9.74
N ASN A 444 -48.20 29.40 9.72
CA ASN A 444 -47.98 30.84 9.90
C ASN A 444 -48.68 31.68 8.80
N SER A 445 -48.77 31.18 7.57
CA SER A 445 -49.55 31.83 6.51
C SER A 445 -51.07 31.73 6.72
N THR A 446 -51.58 30.68 7.38
CA THR A 446 -53.02 30.58 7.71
C THR A 446 -53.45 31.57 8.78
N LEU A 447 -52.53 32.03 9.64
CA LEU A 447 -52.78 33.16 10.56
C LEU A 447 -53.03 34.49 9.83
N LEU A 448 -52.74 34.58 8.53
CA LEU A 448 -53.06 35.73 7.68
C LEU A 448 -54.50 35.68 7.12
N TYR A 449 -55.27 34.62 7.38
CA TYR A 449 -56.68 34.51 7.01
C TYR A 449 -57.60 34.66 8.22
N GLU A 450 -58.42 35.71 8.23
CA GLU A 450 -59.44 35.91 9.26
C GLU A 450 -60.79 36.30 8.66
N THR A 451 -61.87 35.91 9.35
CA THR A 451 -63.26 36.25 8.97
C THR A 451 -64.05 36.64 10.20
N GLY A 452 -64.92 37.64 10.08
CA GLY A 452 -65.74 38.07 11.20
C GLY A 452 -66.92 38.95 10.81
N THR A 453 -67.65 39.39 11.83
CA THR A 453 -68.75 40.36 11.73
C THR A 453 -68.35 41.70 12.31
N PHE A 454 -68.89 42.80 11.79
CA PHE A 454 -68.63 44.15 12.31
C PHE A 454 -69.90 45.02 12.33
N SER A 455 -69.92 46.05 13.16
CA SER A 455 -71.09 46.91 13.37
C SER A 455 -70.95 48.26 12.65
N GLY A 456 -71.02 48.22 11.31
CA GLY A 456 -71.11 49.43 10.50
C GLY A 456 -72.39 50.22 10.80
N ASN A 457 -72.32 51.54 10.80
CA ASN A 457 -73.51 52.40 10.92
C ASN A 457 -73.40 53.62 10.00
N PHE A 458 -74.55 54.16 9.59
CA PHE A 458 -74.59 55.44 8.89
C PHE A 458 -74.28 56.59 9.85
N ALA A 459 -73.61 57.62 9.34
CA ALA A 459 -73.26 58.82 10.08
C ALA A 459 -73.31 60.05 9.18
N ASP A 460 -73.70 61.19 9.77
CA ASP A 460 -73.50 62.51 9.20
C ASP A 460 -72.10 63.02 9.55
N SER A 461 -71.27 63.36 8.56
CA SER A 461 -69.94 63.93 8.80
C SER A 461 -69.96 65.27 9.53
N GLY A 462 -71.09 65.98 9.54
CA GLY A 462 -71.31 67.22 10.29
C GLY A 462 -72.01 67.01 11.64
N GLY A 463 -72.36 65.78 11.98
CA GLY A 463 -73.00 65.40 13.26
C GLY A 463 -74.46 65.86 13.44
N GLY A 464 -75.11 66.40 12.42
CA GLY A 464 -76.46 66.96 12.52
C GLY A 464 -77.58 65.91 12.52
N VAL A 465 -77.33 64.71 11.99
CA VAL A 465 -78.26 63.57 11.97
C VAL A 465 -77.69 62.37 12.72
N THR A 466 -78.50 61.79 13.61
CA THR A 466 -78.26 60.48 14.23
C THR A 466 -79.00 59.40 13.45
N TYR A 467 -78.31 58.32 13.10
CA TYR A 467 -78.89 57.14 12.44
C TYR A 467 -78.93 55.94 13.37
N SER A 468 -80.03 55.19 13.30
CA SER A 468 -80.15 53.84 13.87
C SER A 468 -80.50 52.86 12.74
N SER A 469 -79.82 51.72 12.68
CA SER A 469 -79.98 50.73 11.62
C SER A 469 -79.58 49.33 12.08
N THR A 470 -79.93 48.30 11.32
CA THR A 470 -79.43 46.93 11.50
C THR A 470 -78.39 46.62 10.43
N CYS A 471 -77.17 46.26 10.85
CA CYS A 471 -76.05 45.85 9.99
C CYS A 471 -75.92 44.32 10.02
N ASP A 472 -76.14 43.65 8.89
CA ASP A 472 -75.69 42.29 8.60
C ASP A 472 -74.41 42.40 7.77
N CYS A 473 -73.28 42.39 8.46
CA CYS A 473 -72.04 43.01 7.99
C CYS A 473 -70.85 42.14 8.34
N THR A 474 -70.21 41.59 7.30
CA THR A 474 -69.18 40.55 7.39
C THR A 474 -67.92 40.97 6.64
N TYR A 475 -66.78 40.40 7.05
CA TYR A 475 -65.51 40.56 6.36
C TYR A 475 -64.75 39.23 6.25
N SER A 476 -63.87 39.17 5.26
CA SER A 476 -62.78 38.20 5.16
C SER A 476 -61.49 38.94 4.78
N ARG A 477 -60.38 38.64 5.44
CA ARG A 477 -59.08 39.27 5.23
C ARG A 477 -58.05 38.20 4.87
N ILE A 478 -57.17 38.50 3.90
CA ILE A 478 -55.99 37.70 3.54
C ILE A 478 -54.79 38.66 3.53
N GLY A 479 -53.87 38.51 4.49
CA GLY A 479 -52.74 39.43 4.65
C GLY A 479 -53.23 40.87 4.82
N ASN A 480 -52.90 41.77 3.91
CA ASN A 480 -53.37 43.16 3.95
C ASN A 480 -54.64 43.41 3.11
N GLN A 481 -55.18 42.40 2.44
CA GLN A 481 -56.38 42.54 1.59
C GLN A 481 -57.65 42.18 2.37
N VAL A 482 -58.51 43.17 2.60
CA VAL A 482 -59.80 43.03 3.29
C VAL A 482 -60.93 43.04 2.25
N THR A 483 -61.81 42.05 2.29
CA THR A 483 -63.07 42.04 1.54
C THR A 483 -64.24 42.13 2.51
N ILE A 484 -65.16 43.08 2.28
CA ILE A 484 -66.33 43.31 3.13
C ILE A 484 -67.62 43.15 2.34
N ASN A 485 -68.62 42.57 3.01
CA ASN A 485 -70.00 42.50 2.54
C ASN A 485 -70.89 43.14 3.60
N ILE A 486 -71.54 44.24 3.24
CA ILE A 486 -72.33 45.08 4.12
C ILE A 486 -73.76 45.04 3.64
N ARG A 487 -74.69 44.65 4.51
CA ARG A 487 -76.12 44.80 4.27
C ARG A 487 -76.74 45.57 5.42
N ILE A 488 -77.23 46.77 5.14
CA ILE A 488 -77.89 47.63 6.14
C ILE A 488 -79.36 47.76 5.82
N SER A 489 -80.20 47.64 6.85
CA SER A 489 -81.65 47.69 6.74
C SER A 489 -82.30 48.34 7.97
N GLY A 490 -83.59 48.69 7.87
CA GLY A 490 -84.36 49.27 8.97
C GLY A 490 -83.83 50.65 9.41
N VAL A 491 -83.32 51.44 8.46
CA VAL A 491 -82.64 52.70 8.75
C VAL A 491 -83.64 53.75 9.22
N THR A 492 -83.41 54.34 10.38
CA THR A 492 -84.16 55.47 10.92
C THR A 492 -83.20 56.61 11.23
N SER A 493 -83.67 57.85 11.09
CA SER A 493 -82.83 59.05 11.24
C SER A 493 -83.56 60.14 12.01
N SER A 494 -82.85 60.84 12.88
CA SER A 494 -83.35 62.02 13.60
C SER A 494 -82.31 63.15 13.63
N GLY A 495 -82.77 64.39 13.46
CA GLY A 495 -81.91 65.58 13.43
C GLY A 495 -82.06 66.41 12.16
N THR A 496 -81.04 67.21 11.82
CA THR A 496 -81.01 68.06 10.63
C THR A 496 -79.66 67.90 9.92
N PRO A 497 -79.62 67.51 8.63
CA PRO A 497 -78.39 67.32 7.85
C PRO A 497 -77.39 68.48 7.92
N SER A 498 -76.12 68.20 8.23
CA SER A 498 -75.06 69.23 8.27
C SER A 498 -73.75 68.87 7.56
N GLY A 499 -73.55 67.62 7.13
CA GLY A 499 -72.37 67.16 6.40
C GLY A 499 -72.68 66.07 5.37
N GLN A 500 -71.71 65.20 5.07
CA GLN A 500 -71.84 64.11 4.10
C GLN A 500 -72.28 62.81 4.76
N LEU A 501 -73.07 62.00 4.05
CA LEU A 501 -73.43 60.65 4.48
C LEU A 501 -72.22 59.72 4.35
N ARG A 502 -71.83 59.14 5.48
CA ARG A 502 -70.77 58.15 5.59
C ARG A 502 -71.32 56.85 6.18
N LEU A 503 -70.66 55.74 5.87
CA LEU A 503 -70.66 54.57 6.71
C LEU A 503 -69.39 54.58 7.55
N ILE A 504 -69.53 54.49 8.87
CA ILE A 504 -68.44 54.44 9.85
C ILE A 504 -68.25 53.01 10.39
N ASN A 505 -67.19 52.81 11.18
CA ASN A 505 -66.86 51.56 11.87
C ASN A 505 -66.54 50.39 10.93
N LEU A 506 -65.70 50.62 9.92
CA LEU A 506 -65.10 49.52 9.16
C LEU A 506 -64.22 48.63 10.06
N PRO A 507 -64.06 47.34 9.74
CA PRO A 507 -63.30 46.41 10.58
C PRO A 507 -61.80 46.71 10.60
N TYR A 508 -61.26 47.32 9.53
CA TYR A 508 -59.87 47.78 9.41
C TYR A 508 -59.84 49.08 8.59
N SER A 509 -58.88 49.97 8.86
CA SER A 509 -58.72 51.24 8.14
C SER A 509 -58.16 51.04 6.73
N ALA A 510 -58.79 51.65 5.71
CA ALA A 510 -58.27 51.58 4.35
C ALA A 510 -56.99 52.41 4.16
N ALA A 511 -55.92 51.75 3.73
CA ALA A 511 -54.59 52.32 3.45
C ALA A 511 -54.58 53.37 2.33
N SER A 512 -55.53 53.27 1.40
CA SER A 512 -55.70 54.19 0.28
C SER A 512 -57.16 54.25 -0.17
N THR A 513 -57.54 55.33 -0.86
CA THR A 513 -58.90 55.49 -1.36
C THR A 513 -59.20 54.47 -2.46
N SER A 514 -60.27 53.69 -2.29
CA SER A 514 -60.68 52.63 -3.23
C SER A 514 -62.17 52.71 -3.54
N SER A 515 -62.60 52.23 -4.71
CA SER A 515 -64.02 52.20 -5.09
C SER A 515 -64.76 51.06 -4.41
N ALA A 516 -65.94 51.33 -3.86
CA ALA A 516 -66.85 50.30 -3.34
C ALA A 516 -68.09 50.16 -4.23
N TYR A 517 -68.49 48.91 -4.52
CA TYR A 517 -69.66 48.63 -5.33
C TYR A 517 -70.92 48.63 -4.46
N VAL A 518 -71.91 49.42 -4.87
CA VAL A 518 -73.22 49.54 -4.20
C VAL A 518 -74.25 48.88 -5.12
N SER A 519 -74.81 47.75 -4.71
CA SER A 519 -75.75 46.97 -5.53
C SER A 519 -77.20 47.40 -5.32
N THR A 520 -77.56 47.80 -4.10
CA THR A 520 -78.83 48.44 -3.77
C THR A 520 -78.58 49.66 -2.90
N PHE A 521 -79.30 50.75 -3.17
CA PHE A 521 -79.32 51.94 -2.32
C PHE A 521 -80.74 52.52 -2.36
N ALA A 522 -81.41 52.59 -1.21
CA ALA A 522 -82.83 52.93 -1.13
C ALA A 522 -83.02 54.30 -0.46
N LEU A 523 -83.65 55.23 -1.17
CA LEU A 523 -83.88 56.60 -0.72
C LEU A 523 -85.32 56.86 -0.28
N GLY A 524 -85.49 57.78 0.67
CA GLY A 524 -86.77 58.32 1.09
C GLY A 524 -87.38 59.30 0.08
N ALA A 525 -88.59 59.75 0.37
CA ALA A 525 -89.47 60.39 -0.59
C ALA A 525 -89.01 61.78 -1.07
N ASN A 526 -88.08 62.40 -0.35
CA ASN A 526 -87.58 63.75 -0.64
C ASN A 526 -86.23 63.79 -1.40
N ALA A 527 -85.70 62.64 -1.82
CA ALA A 527 -84.45 62.60 -2.57
C ALA A 527 -84.62 63.06 -4.04
N PRO A 528 -83.67 63.84 -4.60
CA PRO A 528 -83.68 64.22 -6.01
C PRO A 528 -83.34 63.04 -6.93
N ASP A 529 -83.81 63.10 -8.18
CA ASP A 529 -83.54 62.09 -9.20
C ASP A 529 -82.04 61.88 -9.42
N PHE A 530 -81.63 60.61 -9.42
CA PHE A 530 -80.25 60.18 -9.62
C PHE A 530 -80.24 58.89 -10.46
N TYR A 531 -79.15 58.69 -11.23
CA TYR A 531 -78.96 57.54 -12.09
C TYR A 531 -78.22 56.39 -11.38
N VAL A 532 -77.23 56.72 -10.55
CA VAL A 532 -76.42 55.73 -9.81
C VAL A 532 -75.86 56.34 -8.53
N VAL A 533 -75.76 55.51 -7.48
CA VAL A 533 -74.94 55.77 -6.29
C VAL A 533 -73.67 54.94 -6.41
N SER A 534 -72.52 55.60 -6.26
CA SER A 534 -71.20 54.98 -6.16
C SER A 534 -70.63 55.26 -4.78
N ALA A 535 -69.78 54.37 -4.26
CA ALA A 535 -69.13 54.56 -2.98
C ALA A 535 -67.60 54.56 -3.11
N GLN A 536 -66.92 55.22 -2.19
CA GLN A 536 -65.46 55.14 -2.01
C GLN A 536 -65.13 54.82 -0.56
N ILE A 537 -64.21 53.89 -0.33
CA ILE A 537 -63.63 53.65 0.98
C ILE A 537 -62.45 54.61 1.17
N SER A 538 -62.32 55.20 2.35
CA SER A 538 -61.15 56.00 2.74
C SER A 538 -61.03 55.99 4.27
N SER A 539 -59.86 55.64 4.80
CA SER A 539 -59.69 55.40 6.24
C SER A 539 -60.71 54.35 6.74
N ASP A 540 -61.22 54.53 7.95
CA ASP A 540 -62.28 53.80 8.65
C ASP A 540 -63.71 53.96 8.08
N ASN A 541 -63.87 54.49 6.85
CA ASN A 541 -65.17 54.93 6.32
C ASN A 541 -65.46 54.58 4.86
N ILE A 542 -66.76 54.52 4.54
CA ILE A 542 -67.28 54.57 3.17
C ILE A 542 -68.03 55.88 2.94
N ILE A 543 -67.69 56.62 1.89
CA ILE A 543 -68.35 57.87 1.47
C ILE A 543 -69.21 57.58 0.23
N PHE A 544 -70.45 58.05 0.22
CA PHE A 544 -71.39 57.85 -0.89
C PHE A 544 -71.45 59.08 -1.80
N TYR A 545 -71.55 58.82 -3.11
CA TYR A 545 -71.67 59.83 -4.15
C TYR A 545 -72.80 59.46 -5.11
N TYR A 546 -73.60 60.43 -5.55
CA TYR A 546 -74.64 60.22 -6.54
C TYR A 546 -74.33 60.94 -7.85
N LYS A 547 -74.84 60.41 -8.97
CA LYS A 547 -74.82 61.09 -10.26
C LYS A 547 -76.24 61.34 -10.75
N ASN A 548 -76.52 62.57 -11.20
CA ASN A 548 -77.78 62.96 -11.84
C ASN A 548 -77.73 62.91 -13.38
N ALA A 549 -76.58 62.55 -13.97
CA ALA A 549 -76.40 62.43 -15.41
C ALA A 549 -75.38 61.32 -15.77
N PHE A 550 -75.52 60.75 -16.97
CA PHE A 550 -74.62 59.72 -17.48
C PHE A 550 -73.36 60.35 -18.08
N ASN A 551 -72.39 60.72 -17.21
CA ASN A 551 -71.14 61.35 -17.60
C ASN A 551 -69.93 60.83 -16.78
N ASN A 552 -68.72 61.16 -17.24
CA ASN A 552 -67.46 60.75 -16.62
C ASN A 552 -66.97 61.65 -15.46
N VAL A 553 -67.78 62.62 -15.02
CA VAL A 553 -67.45 63.47 -13.85
C VAL A 553 -67.65 62.65 -12.57
N LEU A 554 -66.89 62.91 -11.51
CA LEU A 554 -67.16 62.31 -10.19
C LEU A 554 -68.53 62.77 -9.68
N GLY A 555 -69.28 61.88 -9.04
CA GLY A 555 -70.59 62.22 -8.49
C GLY A 555 -70.51 63.27 -7.37
N SER A 556 -71.61 63.95 -7.08
CA SER A 556 -71.70 64.81 -5.91
C SER A 556 -71.81 63.95 -4.63
N PRO A 557 -71.20 64.34 -3.50
CA PRO A 557 -71.38 63.63 -2.24
C PRO A 557 -72.86 63.56 -1.86
N VAL A 558 -73.29 62.39 -1.38
CA VAL A 558 -74.61 62.22 -0.78
C VAL A 558 -74.61 62.94 0.56
N MET A 559 -75.53 63.89 0.75
CA MET A 559 -75.78 64.56 2.03
C MET A 559 -76.91 63.82 2.75
N PRO A 560 -76.97 63.78 4.10
CA PRO A 560 -78.06 63.18 4.90
C PRO A 560 -79.49 63.66 4.59
N ALA A 561 -79.65 64.73 3.79
CA ALA A 561 -80.93 65.15 3.21
C ALA A 561 -81.44 64.20 2.12
N PHE A 562 -80.57 63.35 1.53
CA PHE A 562 -80.99 62.04 1.05
C PHE A 562 -81.44 61.23 2.26
N GLU A 563 -82.74 61.27 2.56
CA GLU A 563 -83.36 60.31 3.46
C GLU A 563 -82.99 58.90 3.01
N VAL A 564 -82.56 58.03 3.92
CA VAL A 564 -82.46 56.60 3.64
C VAL A 564 -83.81 55.99 3.97
N ALA A 565 -84.40 55.23 3.05
CA ALA A 565 -85.77 54.72 3.23
C ALA A 565 -85.89 53.86 4.50
N SER A 566 -86.95 54.06 5.29
CA SER A 566 -87.18 53.31 6.54
C SER A 566 -87.42 51.82 6.35
N SER A 567 -87.82 51.41 5.14
CA SER A 567 -87.92 50.02 4.67
C SER A 567 -86.80 49.62 3.70
N GLY A 568 -85.81 50.49 3.49
CA GLY A 568 -84.72 50.31 2.54
C GLY A 568 -83.71 49.23 2.94
N THR A 569 -83.10 48.60 1.94
CA THR A 569 -81.89 47.77 2.12
C THR A 569 -80.77 48.34 1.25
N THR A 570 -79.66 48.71 1.89
CA THR A 570 -78.42 49.09 1.20
C THR A 570 -77.43 47.94 1.27
N THR A 571 -76.94 47.50 0.12
CA THR A 571 -75.95 46.41 0.03
C THR A 571 -74.68 46.91 -0.67
N ILE A 572 -73.53 46.69 -0.02
CA ILE A 572 -72.22 47.15 -0.47
C ILE A 572 -71.25 45.96 -0.40
N THR A 573 -70.55 45.70 -1.50
CA THR A 573 -69.49 44.69 -1.56
C THR A 573 -68.25 45.33 -2.12
N THR A 574 -67.10 45.12 -1.47
CA THR A 574 -65.84 45.74 -1.90
C THR A 574 -64.63 45.06 -1.28
N THR A 575 -63.48 45.24 -1.94
CA THR A 575 -62.16 44.78 -1.49
C THR A 575 -61.21 45.96 -1.43
N TYR A 576 -60.43 46.07 -0.36
CA TYR A 576 -59.47 47.15 -0.14
C TYR A 576 -58.22 46.65 0.59
N ILE A 577 -57.19 47.49 0.63
CA ILE A 577 -55.94 47.21 1.35
C ILE A 577 -55.94 47.95 2.69
N THR A 578 -55.55 47.27 3.76
CA THR A 578 -55.26 47.85 5.08
C THR A 578 -53.75 47.98 5.33
N ASN A 579 -53.36 48.87 6.23
CA ASN A 579 -52.00 48.97 6.79
C ASN A 579 -51.87 48.31 8.17
N GLU A 580 -52.99 47.85 8.73
CA GLU A 580 -53.10 47.06 9.97
C GLU A 580 -52.81 45.57 9.72
#